data_AF-A0A2E4NA69-F1
#
_entry.id   AF-A0A2E4NA69-F1
#
_cell.length_a   1.000
_cell.length_b   1.000
_cell.length_c   1.000
_cell.angle_alpha   90.00
_cell.angle_beta   90.00
_cell.angle_gamma   90.00
#
_symmetry.space_group_name_H-M   'P 1'
#
loop_
_entity.id
_entity.type
_entity.pdbx_description
1 polymer ?
#
loop_
_entity_poly.entity_id
_entity_poly.type
_entity_poly.pdbx_seq_one_letter_code
_entity_poly.pdbx_strand_id
1 'polypeptide(L)'
;MVINNKLSHAFTLIELLVVIVIISMLASLLFPVLADSKLAAKKANEISSSKQLILGWHLYSEDHDGKVMPGYRNGFEAFDLNGKPLLNPINVRYPWRLIPWLGDSFELIYANENRSLLDEFRSSYEDYSYAVSL
;
A
#
# COMPACT_ATOMS: atom_id res chain seq x y z
N MET A 1 -40.88 -17.81 52.78
CA MET A 1 -39.71 -17.71 51.88
C MET A 1 -40.17 -18.21 50.51
N VAL A 2 -40.45 -17.31 49.57
CA VAL A 2 -40.95 -17.65 48.23
C VAL A 2 -39.74 -17.95 47.34
N ILE A 3 -39.61 -19.17 46.84
CA ILE A 3 -38.54 -19.56 45.91
C ILE A 3 -39.03 -19.20 44.50
N ASN A 4 -38.55 -18.06 43.98
CA ASN A 4 -38.75 -17.70 42.57
C ASN A 4 -37.87 -18.59 41.69
N ASN A 5 -38.41 -19.68 41.18
CA ASN A 5 -37.78 -20.49 40.13
C ASN A 5 -37.83 -19.71 38.80
N LYS A 6 -36.80 -18.92 38.51
CA LYS A 6 -36.53 -18.53 37.12
C LYS A 6 -36.09 -19.80 36.39
N LEU A 7 -36.97 -20.36 35.56
CA LEU A 7 -36.63 -21.44 34.63
C LEU A 7 -35.48 -20.96 33.73
N SER A 8 -34.25 -21.40 33.99
CA SER A 8 -33.15 -21.18 33.06
C SER A 8 -33.42 -22.05 31.84
N HIS A 9 -33.51 -21.42 30.67
CA HIS A 9 -33.68 -22.13 29.41
C HIS A 9 -32.33 -22.76 29.07
N ALA A 10 -32.24 -24.08 29.20
CA ALA A 10 -31.07 -24.84 28.76
C ALA A 10 -31.10 -24.96 27.23
N PHE A 11 -30.00 -24.58 26.58
CA PHE A 11 -29.85 -24.64 25.12
C PHE A 11 -29.73 -26.11 24.69
N THR A 12 -30.47 -26.52 23.67
CA THR A 12 -30.41 -27.90 23.16
C THR A 12 -29.24 -28.07 22.18
N LEU A 13 -28.71 -29.29 22.09
CA LEU A 13 -27.66 -29.64 21.13
C LEU A 13 -28.13 -29.42 19.67
N ILE A 14 -29.42 -29.66 19.40
CA ILE A 14 -30.03 -29.50 18.08
C ILE A 14 -30.10 -28.02 17.68
N GLU A 15 -30.47 -27.13 18.60
CA GLU A 15 -30.46 -25.69 18.34
C GLU A 15 -29.06 -25.20 17.98
N LEU A 16 -28.03 -25.68 18.68
CA LEU A 16 -26.64 -25.35 18.35
C LEU A 16 -26.23 -25.90 16.97
N LEU A 17 -26.64 -27.14 16.65
CA LEU A 17 -26.32 -27.79 15.39
C LEU A 17 -26.93 -27.06 14.18
N VAL A 18 -28.20 -26.67 14.28
CA VAL A 18 -28.89 -25.94 13.20
C VAL A 18 -28.22 -24.59 12.96
N VAL A 19 -27.82 -23.90 14.03
CA VAL A 19 -27.15 -22.59 13.92
C VAL A 19 -25.81 -22.71 13.19
N ILE A 20 -24.95 -23.68 13.54
CA ILE A 20 -23.67 -23.84 12.84
C ILE A 20 -23.83 -24.25 11.38
N VAL A 21 -24.87 -25.04 11.05
CA VAL A 21 -25.18 -25.42 9.66
C VAL A 21 -25.57 -24.19 8.84
N ILE A 22 -26.44 -23.33 9.39
CA ILE A 22 -26.84 -22.09 8.71
C ILE A 22 -25.64 -21.14 8.54
N ILE A 23 -24.82 -20.94 9.59
CA ILE A 23 -23.61 -20.11 9.50
C ILE A 23 -22.64 -20.67 8.46
N SER A 24 -22.45 -21.99 8.40
CA SER A 24 -21.54 -22.63 7.45
C SER A 24 -22.02 -22.46 6.00
N MET A 25 -23.33 -22.59 5.76
CA MET A 25 -23.93 -22.37 4.44
C MET A 25 -23.71 -20.92 3.99
N LEU A 26 -23.97 -19.94 4.86
CA LEU A 26 -23.75 -18.52 4.56
C LEU A 26 -22.26 -18.20 4.36
N ALA A 27 -21.38 -18.73 5.21
CA ALA A 27 -19.94 -18.51 5.12
C ALA A 27 -19.36 -19.08 3.83
N SER A 28 -19.86 -20.22 3.34
CA SER A 28 -19.38 -20.83 2.09
C SER A 28 -19.57 -19.93 0.86
N LEU A 29 -20.63 -19.12 0.85
CA LEU A 29 -20.87 -18.12 -0.20
C LEU A 29 -20.01 -16.87 -0.01
N LEU A 30 -19.64 -16.54 1.23
CA LEU A 30 -18.86 -15.34 1.55
C LEU A 30 -17.38 -15.48 1.22
N PHE A 31 -16.77 -16.65 1.46
CA PHE A 31 -15.33 -16.86 1.23
C PHE A 31 -14.83 -16.56 -0.20
N PRO A 32 -15.47 -17.05 -1.28
CA PRO A 32 -15.01 -16.76 -2.64
C PRO A 32 -15.15 -15.27 -2.97
N VAL A 33 -16.28 -14.65 -2.60
CA VAL A 33 -16.54 -13.22 -2.82
C VAL A 33 -15.54 -12.35 -2.06
N LEU A 34 -15.16 -12.74 -0.85
CA LEU A 34 -14.16 -12.02 -0.06
C LEU A 34 -12.79 -12.05 -0.74
N ALA A 35 -12.37 -13.20 -1.28
CA ALA A 35 -11.11 -13.32 -2.01
C ALA A 35 -11.07 -12.40 -3.25
N ASP A 36 -12.15 -12.39 -4.04
CA ASP A 36 -12.26 -11.52 -5.22
C ASP A 36 -12.29 -10.04 -4.85
N SER A 37 -13.03 -9.67 -3.80
CA SER A 37 -13.09 -8.29 -3.31
C SER A 37 -11.72 -7.78 -2.85
N LYS A 38 -10.91 -8.64 -2.22
CA LYS A 38 -9.54 -8.32 -1.81
C LYS A 38 -8.65 -8.08 -3.02
N LEU A 39 -8.76 -8.90 -4.07
CA LEU A 39 -8.01 -8.70 -5.32
C LEU A 39 -8.43 -7.41 -6.04
N ALA A 40 -9.74 -7.10 -6.07
CA ALA A 40 -10.24 -5.87 -6.64
C ALA A 40 -9.72 -4.63 -5.89
N ALA A 41 -9.71 -4.68 -4.55
CA ALA A 41 -9.13 -3.63 -3.72
C ALA A 41 -7.63 -3.42 -4.00
N LYS A 42 -6.86 -4.51 -4.11
CA LYS A 42 -5.44 -4.42 -4.50
C LYS A 42 -5.24 -3.75 -5.86
N LYS A 43 -6.02 -4.15 -6.87
CA LYS A 43 -5.97 -3.53 -8.20
C LYS A 43 -6.30 -2.04 -8.15
N ALA A 44 -7.30 -1.64 -7.38
CA ALA A 44 -7.66 -0.23 -7.22
C ALA A 44 -6.50 0.58 -6.61
N ASN A 45 -5.79 0.02 -5.62
CA ASN A 45 -4.61 0.64 -5.04
C ASN A 45 -3.47 0.78 -6.05
N GLU A 46 -3.13 -0.27 -6.81
CA GLU A 46 -2.09 -0.21 -7.86
C GLU A 46 -2.38 0.88 -8.89
N ILE A 47 -3.64 0.98 -9.33
CA ILE A 47 -4.07 2.02 -10.27
C ILE A 47 -3.92 3.41 -9.65
N SER A 48 -4.25 3.58 -8.38
CA SER A 48 -4.08 4.86 -7.68
C SER A 48 -2.61 5.27 -7.60
N SER A 49 -1.72 4.36 -7.21
CA SER A 49 -0.28 4.64 -7.15
C SER A 49 0.31 4.94 -8.53
N SER A 50 -0.13 4.20 -9.57
CA SER A 50 0.27 4.48 -10.96
C SER A 50 -0.16 5.87 -11.42
N LYS A 51 -1.39 6.30 -11.06
CA LYS A 51 -1.88 7.65 -11.36
C LYS A 51 -1.06 8.73 -10.64
N GLN A 52 -0.68 8.50 -9.39
CA GLN A 52 0.16 9.42 -8.63
C GLN A 52 1.55 9.56 -9.27
N LEU A 53 2.16 8.45 -9.71
CA LEU A 53 3.42 8.50 -10.44
C LEU A 53 3.30 9.32 -11.73
N ILE A 54 2.29 9.02 -12.56
CA ILE A 54 2.03 9.74 -13.83
C ILE A 54 1.80 11.24 -13.57
N LEU A 55 1.05 11.58 -12.52
CA LEU A 55 0.84 12.96 -12.12
C LEU A 55 2.17 13.65 -11.79
N GLY A 56 3.06 13.02 -11.02
CA GLY A 56 4.39 13.56 -10.73
C GLY A 56 5.20 13.83 -12.00
N TRP A 57 5.15 12.93 -12.98
CA TRP A 57 5.80 13.15 -14.29
C TRP A 57 5.20 14.31 -15.07
N HIS A 58 3.87 14.49 -15.02
CA HIS A 58 3.22 15.63 -15.66
C HIS A 58 3.59 16.96 -14.98
N LEU A 59 3.58 17.02 -13.66
CA LEU A 59 3.97 18.21 -12.91
C LEU A 59 5.44 18.58 -13.19
N TYR A 60 6.33 17.58 -13.24
CA TYR A 60 7.70 17.81 -13.67
C TYR A 60 7.78 18.45 -15.06
N SER A 61 7.02 17.90 -16.01
CA SER A 61 7.00 18.36 -17.40
C SER A 61 6.49 19.80 -17.50
N GLU A 62 5.45 20.15 -16.74
CA GLU A 62 4.91 21.51 -16.67
C GLU A 62 5.97 22.51 -16.17
N ASP A 63 6.75 22.13 -15.15
CA ASP A 63 7.82 22.98 -14.60
C ASP A 63 9.07 23.07 -15.50
N HIS A 64 9.22 22.18 -16.50
CA HIS A 64 10.42 22.06 -17.33
C HIS A 64 10.14 22.28 -18.83
N ASP A 65 9.19 23.16 -19.17
CA ASP A 65 8.82 23.51 -20.55
C ASP A 65 8.43 22.28 -21.41
N GLY A 66 7.70 21.34 -20.84
CA GLY A 66 7.26 20.12 -21.52
C GLY A 66 8.34 19.02 -21.64
N LYS A 67 9.49 19.18 -20.98
CA LYS A 67 10.58 18.18 -21.04
C LYS A 67 10.29 17.01 -20.10
N VAL A 68 10.65 15.81 -20.56
CA VAL A 68 10.59 14.59 -19.74
C VAL A 68 11.87 14.42 -18.92
N MET A 69 11.72 14.01 -17.65
CA MET A 69 12.87 13.70 -16.81
C MET A 69 13.59 12.45 -17.35
N PRO A 70 14.92 12.46 -17.46
CA PRO A 70 15.64 11.27 -17.89
C PRO A 70 15.58 10.21 -16.79
N GLY A 71 15.36 8.95 -17.14
CA GLY A 71 15.30 7.83 -16.17
C GLY A 71 16.60 7.62 -15.39
N TYR A 72 17.74 7.75 -16.09
CA TYR A 72 19.08 7.59 -15.55
C TYR A 72 20.05 8.58 -16.21
N ARG A 73 20.58 9.55 -15.47
CA ARG A 73 21.53 10.54 -16.04
C ARG A 73 22.43 11.18 -14.97
N ASN A 74 23.72 11.28 -15.28
CA ASN A 74 24.71 12.00 -14.49
C ASN A 74 24.53 13.52 -14.58
N GLY A 75 24.93 14.23 -13.53
CA GLY A 75 24.97 15.71 -13.50
C GLY A 75 23.70 16.38 -13.00
N PHE A 76 22.76 15.62 -12.42
CA PHE A 76 21.59 16.15 -11.74
C PHE A 76 21.71 15.97 -10.23
N GLU A 77 21.26 16.97 -9.48
CA GLU A 77 21.17 16.89 -8.03
C GLU A 77 19.86 16.20 -7.64
N ALA A 78 19.93 15.43 -6.56
CA ALA A 78 18.77 14.86 -5.89
C ALA A 78 19.02 14.96 -4.38
N PHE A 79 17.96 15.12 -3.61
CA PHE A 79 18.05 15.32 -2.18
C PHE A 79 17.25 14.23 -1.47
N ASP A 80 17.70 13.84 -0.28
CA ASP A 80 16.89 12.99 0.60
C ASP A 80 15.74 13.81 1.22
N LEU A 81 14.90 13.14 2.00
CA LEU A 81 13.77 13.76 2.70
C LEU A 81 14.19 14.81 3.74
N ASN A 82 15.48 14.86 4.10
CA ASN A 82 16.05 15.82 5.05
C ASN A 82 16.79 16.96 4.33
N GLY A 83 16.75 17.00 2.99
CA GLY A 83 17.45 18.01 2.18
C GLY A 83 18.95 17.75 2.02
N LYS A 84 19.47 16.58 2.41
CA LYS A 84 20.87 16.19 2.20
C LYS A 84 21.07 15.78 0.73
N PRO A 85 22.11 16.28 0.04
CA PRO A 85 22.40 15.87 -1.32
C PRO A 85 22.74 14.38 -1.38
N LEU A 86 22.13 13.67 -2.32
CA LEU A 86 22.41 12.28 -2.63
C LEU A 86 23.63 12.19 -3.55
N LEU A 87 24.47 11.19 -3.31
CA LEU A 87 25.69 10.95 -4.09
C LEU A 87 25.43 9.95 -5.23
N ASN A 88 26.36 9.91 -6.18
CA ASN A 88 26.37 8.90 -7.24
C ASN A 88 26.57 7.51 -6.61
N PRO A 89 25.79 6.47 -7.00
CA PRO A 89 24.88 6.38 -8.14
C PRO A 89 23.39 6.54 -7.79
N ILE A 90 23.06 7.16 -6.66
CA ILE A 90 21.65 7.30 -6.22
C ILE A 90 21.00 8.50 -6.91
N ASN A 91 21.67 9.65 -6.91
CA ASN A 91 21.15 10.90 -7.48
C ASN A 91 20.88 10.85 -9.00
N VAL A 92 21.52 9.92 -9.71
CA VAL A 92 21.36 9.76 -11.16
C VAL A 92 20.05 9.08 -11.53
N ARG A 93 19.37 8.43 -10.58
CA ARG A 93 18.14 7.67 -10.80
C ARG A 93 16.92 8.59 -10.68
N TYR A 94 15.88 8.34 -11.47
CA TYR A 94 14.71 9.22 -11.50
C TYR A 94 13.89 9.24 -10.20
N PRO A 95 13.74 8.16 -9.39
CA PRO A 95 12.79 8.18 -8.29
C PRO A 95 13.08 9.29 -7.28
N TRP A 96 14.34 9.43 -6.87
CA TRP A 96 14.80 10.51 -5.99
C TRP A 96 14.70 11.91 -6.59
N ARG A 97 14.74 12.03 -7.92
CA ARG A 97 14.59 13.31 -8.59
C ARG A 97 13.12 13.70 -8.73
N LEU A 98 12.21 12.73 -8.79
CA LEU A 98 10.78 12.98 -8.96
C LEU A 98 10.05 13.31 -7.65
N ILE A 99 10.68 13.02 -6.50
CA ILE A 99 10.12 13.21 -5.16
C ILE A 99 9.47 14.57 -4.89
N PRO A 100 10.05 15.72 -5.29
CA PRO A 100 9.43 17.03 -5.06
C PRO A 100 8.04 17.16 -5.71
N TRP A 101 7.82 16.47 -6.83
CA TRP A 101 6.54 16.44 -7.55
C TRP A 101 5.60 15.34 -7.05
N LEU A 102 6.07 14.48 -6.16
CA LEU A 102 5.28 13.44 -5.49
C LEU A 102 4.94 13.84 -4.05
N GLY A 103 5.01 15.12 -3.67
CA GLY A 103 4.69 15.53 -2.30
C GLY A 103 5.66 14.95 -1.26
N ASP A 104 6.93 14.84 -1.64
CA ASP A 104 8.04 14.44 -0.79
C ASP A 104 7.91 13.02 -0.18
N SER A 105 7.18 12.11 -0.82
CA SER A 105 7.03 10.74 -0.32
C SER A 105 7.01 9.69 -1.42
N PHE A 106 7.83 8.66 -1.22
CA PHE A 106 7.79 7.44 -2.03
C PHE A 106 6.55 6.57 -1.74
N GLU A 107 5.86 6.75 -0.61
CA GLU A 107 4.71 5.91 -0.24
C GLU A 107 3.55 5.97 -1.25
N LEU A 108 3.56 7.01 -2.09
CA LEU A 108 2.58 7.25 -3.13
C LEU A 108 2.80 6.34 -4.34
N ILE A 109 4.04 5.91 -4.58
CA ILE A 109 4.38 5.04 -5.73
C ILE A 109 4.40 3.55 -5.36
N TYR A 110 4.44 3.19 -4.07
CA TYR A 110 4.38 1.80 -3.60
C TYR A 110 2.95 1.44 -3.13
N ALA A 111 2.34 0.45 -3.79
CA ALA A 111 1.02 -0.09 -3.44
C ALA A 111 1.10 -1.50 -2.85
N ASN A 112 0.09 -1.86 -2.06
CA ASN A 112 -0.12 -3.21 -1.51
C ASN A 112 1.13 -3.80 -0.83
N GLU A 113 1.54 -5.01 -1.17
CA GLU A 113 2.70 -5.70 -0.59
C GLU A 113 4.02 -4.94 -0.81
N ASN A 114 4.09 -4.10 -1.83
CA ASN A 114 5.29 -3.31 -2.09
C ASN A 114 5.49 -2.20 -1.04
N ARG A 115 4.45 -1.84 -0.25
CA ARG A 115 4.62 -0.95 0.91
C ARG A 115 5.46 -1.57 2.02
N SER A 116 5.28 -2.86 2.30
CA SER A 116 6.11 -3.53 3.31
C SER A 116 7.58 -3.60 2.90
N LEU A 117 7.87 -3.66 1.60
CA LEU A 117 9.25 -3.55 1.10
C LEU A 117 9.83 -2.17 1.41
N LEU A 118 9.04 -1.10 1.25
CA LEU A 118 9.46 0.25 1.60
C LEU A 118 9.78 0.39 3.10
N ASP A 119 8.96 -0.20 3.97
CA ASP A 119 9.19 -0.21 5.42
C ASP A 119 10.44 -1.02 5.82
N GLU A 120 10.66 -2.17 5.16
CA GLU A 120 11.88 -2.97 5.32
C GLU A 120 13.12 -2.18 4.93
N PHE A 121 13.09 -1.52 3.77
CA PHE A 121 14.18 -0.69 3.30
C PHE A 121 14.45 0.48 4.26
N ARG A 122 13.42 1.12 4.82
CA ARG A 122 13.60 2.21 5.81
C ARG A 122 14.37 1.78 7.05
N SER A 123 14.32 0.51 7.42
CA SER A 123 15.05 -0.03 8.57
C SER A 123 16.57 -0.11 8.35
N SER A 124 17.02 -0.12 7.09
CA SER A 124 18.44 -0.11 6.68
C SER A 124 18.70 1.10 5.77
N TYR A 125 19.19 2.20 6.35
CA TYR A 125 19.31 3.50 5.65
C TYR A 125 20.18 3.46 4.37
N GLU A 126 21.22 2.61 4.33
CA GLU A 126 22.03 2.42 3.12
C GLU A 126 21.29 1.65 2.02
N ASP A 127 20.49 0.65 2.40
CA ASP A 127 19.67 -0.11 1.44
C ASP A 127 18.48 0.70 0.93
N TYR A 128 17.89 1.58 1.75
CA TYR A 128 16.76 2.43 1.36
C TYR A 128 17.07 3.29 0.14
N SER A 129 18.22 3.96 0.17
CA SER A 129 18.64 4.86 -0.90
C SER A 129 18.77 4.13 -2.24
N TYR A 130 19.26 2.89 -2.19
CA TYR A 130 19.48 2.08 -3.37
C TYR A 130 18.21 1.37 -3.86
N ALA A 131 17.46 0.76 -2.93
CA ALA A 131 16.32 -0.12 -3.21
C ALA A 131 15.09 0.63 -3.72
N VAL A 132 14.89 1.88 -3.28
CA VAL A 132 13.81 2.74 -3.78
C VAL A 132 14.04 3.19 -5.24
N SER A 133 15.24 2.94 -5.76
CA SER A 133 15.65 3.40 -7.08
C SER A 133 15.79 2.31 -8.15
N LEU A 134 15.44 1.06 -7.82
CA LEU A 134 15.37 -0.09 -8.73
C LEU A 134 13.90 -0.38 -9.09
#